data_AF-A0A9W8Z3Z8-F1
#
_entry.id   AF-A0A9W8Z3Z8-F1
#
_cell.length_a   1.000
_cell.length_b   1.000
_cell.length_c   1.000
_cell.angle_alpha   90.00
_cell.angle_beta   90.00
_cell.angle_gamma   90.00
#
_symmetry.space_group_name_H-M   'P 1'
#
loop_
_entity.id
_entity.type
_entity.pdbx_description
1 polymer ?
#
loop_
_entity_poly.entity_id
_entity_poly.type
_entity_poly.pdbx_seq_one_letter_code
_entity_poly.pdbx_strand_id
1 'polypeptide(L)'
;MSEESKEADPLKAVESKPDKGKQPAVASDDEDDVEDVADGDGTTAADATASSASKKKKKKSKRKKIKDALTGQSDDPTDKIKALLDKLPENELQELVKRNPELLKDHGSDPVKAAEAFKSLSLNDVLTGLALGGKNAKDMGNYKFWKTQPVPKFDEAFDKPVEEGPLQVQKVEDVPKEPQKLIDGFEWVTMDLTNDSEMKEVYQLLNGHYVEDDEAMFRFNYGTAILKWSLMSPGWKADWHVGIRDCRVKDRKPLVAFISAVPMTIRVRNKNFVASEVNFLCVHKKLRGKRLAPILIKEVTRRSNLHGIWQGVYTGGIVLPKPVSTCRYYHRSLDWKKLYDIGFSPMPPGSKPEWQIRKYALPDKTSTPGLREMQKKDVPAVHSLMKRYEARFDMGPEWDEEETAHWLLQPRGEGEEQAVWTYVVEDEHKNITDFFSYYNLESTIINHPKHKVLKVAYLFYYASETGLSKPFDKPALKERLNKLVSDALILAKQNKFDVFNALSLMDNTLFLEQQKFGPGDGSLHYYLFNYRANPIAGGVNRKNAVDEENLSGVGLVMM
;
A
#
# COMPACT_ATOMS: atom_id res chain seq x y z
N MET A 1 -13.29 -74.29 21.15
CA MET A 1 -12.78 -74.21 19.77
C MET A 1 -11.79 -73.05 19.77
N SER A 2 -10.46 -73.23 19.75
CA SER A 2 -9.59 -73.78 18.65
C SER A 2 -9.74 -72.96 17.37
N GLU A 3 -8.70 -72.34 16.77
CA GLU A 3 -7.25 -72.16 17.02
C GLU A 3 -6.88 -70.69 16.64
N GLU A 4 -5.89 -69.99 17.22
CA GLU A 4 -4.42 -70.11 17.06
C GLU A 4 -3.91 -70.08 15.60
N SER A 5 -3.27 -69.01 15.11
CA SER A 5 -1.79 -68.90 14.94
C SER A 5 -1.46 -67.84 13.85
N LYS A 6 -0.26 -67.26 13.64
CA LYS A 6 0.98 -66.94 14.41
C LYS A 6 1.79 -65.88 13.60
N GLU A 7 2.83 -65.26 14.17
CA GLU A 7 3.70 -64.24 13.54
C GLU A 7 4.75 -64.81 12.55
N ALA A 8 5.29 -63.96 11.65
CA ALA A 8 6.72 -63.95 11.27
C ALA A 8 7.11 -62.67 10.46
N ASP A 9 8.30 -62.13 10.76
CA ASP A 9 9.00 -61.00 10.11
C ASP A 9 10.42 -61.50 9.69
N PRO A 10 11.41 -60.67 9.28
CA PRO A 10 11.55 -59.76 8.13
C PRO A 10 12.58 -60.25 7.08
N LEU A 11 12.68 -59.62 5.90
CA LEU A 11 13.90 -59.68 5.05
C LEU A 11 14.28 -58.34 4.39
N LYS A 12 15.59 -58.15 4.14
CA LYS A 12 16.24 -56.87 3.80
C LYS A 12 16.32 -56.56 2.29
N ALA A 13 16.17 -55.27 2.01
CA ALA A 13 16.87 -54.43 1.00
C ALA A 13 17.50 -55.06 -0.27
N VAL A 14 17.12 -54.50 -1.42
CA VAL A 14 17.98 -54.34 -2.61
C VAL A 14 17.79 -52.93 -3.17
N GLU A 15 18.88 -52.22 -3.46
CA GLU A 15 18.86 -50.91 -4.13
C GLU A 15 18.62 -51.05 -5.65
N SER A 16 17.87 -50.12 -6.24
CA SER A 16 17.97 -49.86 -7.69
C SER A 16 17.85 -48.36 -7.99
N LYS A 17 18.68 -47.89 -8.93
CA LYS A 17 18.84 -46.47 -9.29
C LYS A 17 17.69 -46.02 -10.19
N PRO A 18 17.19 -44.77 -10.07
CA PRO A 18 16.35 -44.19 -11.11
C PRO A 18 17.21 -43.78 -12.31
N ASP A 19 16.76 -44.18 -13.51
CA ASP A 19 17.42 -43.88 -14.79
C ASP A 19 17.06 -42.47 -15.32
N LYS A 20 17.85 -41.96 -16.26
CA LYS A 20 17.71 -40.62 -16.84
C LYS A 20 16.60 -40.57 -17.91
N GLY A 21 15.38 -40.25 -17.50
CA GLY A 21 14.28 -39.88 -18.40
C GLY A 21 14.40 -38.45 -18.93
N LYS A 22 14.27 -38.26 -20.25
CA LYS A 22 14.42 -36.96 -20.94
C LYS A 22 13.20 -36.04 -20.74
N GLN A 23 13.45 -34.72 -20.76
CA GLN A 23 12.42 -33.71 -20.98
C GLN A 23 11.84 -33.83 -22.39
N PRO A 24 10.51 -33.69 -22.58
CA PRO A 24 9.93 -33.21 -23.82
C PRO A 24 10.01 -31.67 -23.85
N ALA A 25 10.56 -31.12 -24.92
CA ALA A 25 10.33 -29.72 -25.26
C ALA A 25 8.89 -29.55 -25.78
N VAL A 26 8.26 -28.41 -25.50
CA VAL A 26 7.04 -27.96 -26.18
C VAL A 26 7.34 -26.58 -26.74
N ALA A 27 6.94 -26.37 -28.00
CA ALA A 27 7.37 -25.24 -28.81
C ALA A 27 6.76 -23.91 -28.35
N SER A 28 7.47 -22.83 -28.66
CA SER A 28 6.91 -21.48 -28.78
C SER A 28 6.20 -21.35 -30.12
N ASP A 29 4.92 -21.03 -30.10
CA ASP A 29 4.26 -20.39 -31.25
C ASP A 29 4.42 -18.87 -31.08
N ASP A 30 5.16 -18.25 -31.99
CA ASP A 30 5.15 -16.81 -32.23
C ASP A 30 4.12 -16.51 -33.33
N GLU A 31 3.28 -15.49 -33.17
CA GLU A 31 2.50 -14.89 -34.26
C GLU A 31 2.81 -13.38 -34.37
N ASP A 32 3.53 -13.06 -35.44
CA ASP A 32 3.46 -11.87 -36.29
C ASP A 32 3.65 -10.46 -35.70
N ASP A 33 4.89 -9.96 -35.87
CA ASP A 33 5.15 -8.55 -36.23
C ASP A 33 5.09 -8.39 -37.77
N VAL A 34 4.57 -7.26 -38.26
CA VAL A 34 4.47 -6.98 -39.70
C VAL A 34 5.75 -6.32 -40.25
N GLU A 35 6.07 -6.68 -41.48
CA GLU A 35 7.27 -6.35 -42.26
C GLU A 35 7.66 -4.86 -42.31
N ASP A 36 8.97 -4.61 -42.38
CA ASP A 36 9.52 -3.73 -43.42
C ASP A 36 10.96 -4.19 -43.79
N VAL A 37 11.31 -4.18 -45.08
CA VAL A 37 12.48 -4.90 -45.64
C VAL A 37 13.44 -3.94 -46.35
N ALA A 38 14.75 -4.05 -46.09
CA ALA A 38 15.81 -3.56 -46.98
C ALA A 38 17.16 -4.28 -46.74
N ASP A 39 17.84 -4.66 -47.83
CA ASP A 39 19.05 -5.49 -47.88
C ASP A 39 20.36 -4.84 -47.41
N GLY A 40 21.39 -5.65 -47.12
CA GLY A 40 22.77 -5.16 -46.86
C GLY A 40 23.80 -6.21 -46.42
N ASP A 41 24.13 -7.15 -47.31
CA ASP A 41 25.20 -8.19 -47.33
C ASP A 41 26.51 -7.99 -46.50
N GLY A 42 27.23 -9.08 -46.17
CA GLY A 42 28.71 -9.00 -46.04
C GLY A 42 29.49 -9.61 -44.84
N THR A 43 29.46 -10.94 -44.66
CA THR A 43 30.63 -11.81 -44.30
C THR A 43 31.40 -11.80 -42.94
N THR A 44 31.69 -13.04 -42.52
CA THR A 44 32.83 -13.57 -41.71
C THR A 44 32.84 -13.48 -40.16
N ALA A 45 33.46 -14.51 -39.57
CA ALA A 45 33.36 -14.90 -38.16
C ALA A 45 34.74 -15.04 -37.49
N ALA A 46 34.81 -14.82 -36.17
CA ALA A 46 35.77 -15.49 -35.27
C ALA A 46 35.41 -15.30 -33.77
N ASP A 47 35.18 -16.43 -33.10
CA ASP A 47 35.61 -16.83 -31.74
C ASP A 47 35.67 -15.82 -30.56
N ALA A 48 34.96 -16.12 -29.45
CA ALA A 48 35.09 -15.38 -28.18
C ALA A 48 34.58 -16.10 -26.90
N THR A 49 34.88 -17.39 -26.67
CA THR A 49 34.52 -18.05 -25.39
C THR A 49 35.54 -17.84 -24.25
N ALA A 50 35.64 -16.63 -23.67
CA ALA A 50 36.24 -16.41 -22.33
C ALA A 50 36.08 -14.98 -21.73
N SER A 51 34.96 -14.64 -21.07
CA SER A 51 34.90 -13.35 -20.32
C SER A 51 33.97 -13.25 -19.09
N SER A 52 33.15 -14.26 -18.79
CA SER A 52 32.08 -14.14 -17.77
C SER A 52 32.54 -14.27 -16.31
N ALA A 53 33.66 -14.94 -16.03
CA ALA A 53 34.12 -15.24 -14.67
C ALA A 53 34.77 -14.04 -13.93
N SER A 54 35.52 -13.20 -14.64
CA SER A 54 36.32 -12.10 -14.04
C SER A 54 35.45 -10.94 -13.53
N LYS A 55 34.34 -10.63 -14.22
CA LYS A 55 33.40 -9.55 -13.84
C LYS A 55 32.70 -9.81 -12.49
N LYS A 56 32.40 -11.07 -12.13
CA LYS A 56 31.74 -11.42 -10.84
C LYS A 56 32.63 -11.15 -9.62
N LYS A 57 33.95 -11.40 -9.69
CA LYS A 57 34.89 -11.14 -8.57
C LYS A 57 35.06 -9.63 -8.28
N LYS A 58 35.19 -8.78 -9.31
CA LYS A 58 35.27 -7.31 -9.13
C LYS A 58 33.98 -6.73 -8.50
N LYS A 59 32.79 -7.19 -8.90
CA LYS A 59 31.50 -6.72 -8.35
C LYS A 59 31.33 -7.00 -6.84
N LYS A 60 31.83 -8.14 -6.35
CA LYS A 60 31.76 -8.51 -4.92
C LYS A 60 32.75 -7.70 -4.05
N SER A 61 33.91 -7.34 -4.60
CA SER A 61 34.92 -6.50 -3.94
C SER A 61 34.45 -5.04 -3.73
N LYS A 62 33.89 -4.38 -4.76
CA LYS A 62 33.34 -3.01 -4.64
C LYS A 62 32.26 -2.91 -3.55
N ARG A 63 31.32 -3.87 -3.47
CA ARG A 63 30.28 -3.89 -2.42
C ARG A 63 30.82 -4.01 -0.99
N LYS A 64 31.95 -4.70 -0.79
CA LYS A 64 32.58 -4.79 0.54
C LYS A 64 33.20 -3.45 0.97
N LYS A 65 33.96 -2.79 0.07
CA LYS A 65 34.57 -1.48 0.36
C LYS A 65 33.55 -0.38 0.71
N ILE A 66 32.37 -0.39 0.08
CA ILE A 66 31.29 0.57 0.41
C ILE A 66 30.72 0.27 1.80
N LYS A 67 30.56 -1.02 2.17
CA LYS A 67 30.04 -1.42 3.49
C LYS A 67 31.01 -1.04 4.62
N ASP A 68 32.31 -1.28 4.42
CA ASP A 68 33.34 -1.02 5.43
C ASP A 68 33.58 0.51 5.64
N ALA A 69 33.23 1.35 4.65
CA ALA A 69 33.28 2.81 4.76
C ALA A 69 32.10 3.43 5.52
N LEU A 70 30.98 2.70 5.67
CA LEU A 70 29.76 3.15 6.35
C LEU A 70 29.75 2.86 7.86
N THR A 71 30.82 2.28 8.41
CA THR A 71 30.94 1.87 9.81
C THR A 71 31.97 2.68 10.62
N GLY A 72 32.47 3.79 10.07
CA GLY A 72 33.38 4.72 10.76
C GLY A 72 32.65 5.78 11.59
N GLN A 73 33.31 6.25 12.66
CA GLN A 73 32.74 7.06 13.75
C GLN A 73 32.20 8.46 13.34
N SER A 74 31.52 9.06 14.33
CA SER A 74 30.91 10.40 14.39
C SER A 74 31.47 11.44 13.40
N ASP A 75 30.64 11.80 12.42
CA ASP A 75 30.51 13.14 11.80
C ASP A 75 29.35 13.07 10.80
N ASP A 76 28.68 14.19 10.55
CA ASP A 76 27.38 14.26 9.85
C ASP A 76 27.33 13.42 8.55
N PRO A 77 26.42 12.42 8.46
CA PRO A 77 26.26 11.62 7.25
C PRO A 77 25.89 12.44 6.00
N THR A 78 25.30 13.63 6.19
CA THR A 78 24.83 14.53 5.13
C THR A 78 25.99 14.97 4.23
N ASP A 79 27.08 15.46 4.83
CA ASP A 79 28.28 15.86 4.09
C ASP A 79 29.05 14.67 3.53
N LYS A 80 29.03 13.52 4.22
CA LYS A 80 29.66 12.28 3.72
C LYS A 80 28.97 11.75 2.47
N ILE A 81 27.63 11.82 2.37
CA ILE A 81 26.88 11.41 1.16
C ILE A 81 27.07 12.41 0.03
N LYS A 82 26.99 13.72 0.30
CA LYS A 82 27.26 14.77 -0.69
C LYS A 82 28.67 14.64 -1.26
N ALA A 83 29.68 14.51 -0.39
CA ALA A 83 31.06 14.28 -0.79
C ALA A 83 31.29 12.93 -1.50
N LEU A 84 30.44 11.91 -1.32
CA LEU A 84 30.49 10.66 -2.09
C LEU A 84 29.90 10.82 -3.48
N LEU A 85 28.81 11.58 -3.64
CA LEU A 85 28.23 11.93 -4.94
C LEU A 85 29.15 12.86 -5.75
N ASP A 86 29.84 13.78 -5.09
CA ASP A 86 30.86 14.63 -5.73
C ASP A 86 32.15 13.89 -6.08
N LYS A 87 32.47 12.79 -5.38
CA LYS A 87 33.63 11.91 -5.67
C LYS A 87 33.31 10.76 -6.62
N LEU A 88 32.09 10.66 -7.16
CA LEU A 88 31.80 9.69 -8.22
C LEU A 88 32.54 10.09 -9.51
N PRO A 89 33.34 9.21 -10.11
CA PRO A 89 33.97 9.47 -11.40
C PRO A 89 32.94 9.77 -12.49
N GLU A 90 33.18 10.79 -13.33
CA GLU A 90 32.25 11.24 -14.38
C GLU A 90 31.77 10.10 -15.28
N ASN A 91 32.62 9.11 -15.54
CA ASN A 91 32.30 7.93 -16.33
C ASN A 91 31.34 6.93 -15.64
N GLU A 92 31.30 6.84 -14.30
CA GLU A 92 30.26 6.06 -13.59
C GLU A 92 28.93 6.84 -13.53
N LEU A 93 29.00 8.18 -13.46
CA LEU A 93 27.84 9.08 -13.51
C LEU A 93 27.17 9.05 -14.91
N GLN A 94 27.97 9.08 -15.98
CA GLN A 94 27.50 8.91 -17.37
C GLN A 94 26.88 7.52 -17.62
N GLU A 95 27.32 6.46 -16.93
CA GLU A 95 26.68 5.13 -17.02
C GLU A 95 25.27 5.12 -16.38
N LEU A 96 25.08 5.86 -15.28
CA LEU A 96 23.77 6.03 -14.64
C LEU A 96 22.83 6.88 -15.52
N VAL A 97 23.32 7.98 -16.07
CA VAL A 97 22.57 8.85 -17.00
C VAL A 97 22.20 8.09 -18.29
N LYS A 98 23.11 7.29 -18.87
CA LYS A 98 22.81 6.42 -20.02
C LYS A 98 21.75 5.34 -19.74
N ARG A 99 21.55 4.95 -18.47
CA ARG A 99 20.45 4.05 -18.08
C ARG A 99 19.11 4.77 -17.88
N ASN A 100 19.08 6.11 -17.92
CA ASN A 100 17.85 6.90 -17.83
C ASN A 100 17.71 7.83 -19.06
N PRO A 101 17.43 7.26 -20.26
CA PRO A 101 17.52 7.98 -21.54
C PRO A 101 16.53 9.14 -21.72
N GLU A 102 15.49 9.23 -20.89
CA GLU A 102 14.53 10.36 -20.90
C GLU A 102 15.11 11.60 -20.19
N LEU A 103 15.94 11.40 -19.16
CA LEU A 103 16.63 12.48 -18.44
C LEU A 103 17.71 13.15 -19.30
N LEU A 104 18.29 12.41 -20.25
CA LEU A 104 19.10 12.97 -21.35
C LEU A 104 18.25 13.86 -22.28
N LYS A 105 17.05 13.40 -22.69
CA LYS A 105 16.20 14.15 -23.62
C LYS A 105 15.74 15.49 -23.06
N ASP A 106 15.32 15.53 -21.79
CA ASP A 106 14.87 16.77 -21.13
C ASP A 106 15.99 17.82 -20.97
N HIS A 107 17.26 17.41 -21.03
CA HIS A 107 18.44 18.30 -21.01
C HIS A 107 19.15 18.43 -22.38
N GLY A 108 18.43 18.23 -23.48
CA GLY A 108 18.95 18.50 -24.83
C GLY A 108 19.95 17.44 -25.34
N SER A 109 19.89 16.22 -24.81
CA SER A 109 20.87 15.14 -25.02
C SER A 109 22.28 15.43 -24.51
N ASP A 110 22.45 16.44 -23.65
CA ASP A 110 23.72 16.77 -23.00
C ASP A 110 23.95 15.89 -21.75
N PRO A 111 24.93 14.96 -21.76
CA PRO A 111 25.17 14.06 -20.63
C PRO A 111 25.69 14.78 -19.38
N VAL A 112 26.30 15.96 -19.53
CA VAL A 112 26.88 16.73 -18.42
C VAL A 112 25.77 17.45 -17.66
N LYS A 113 24.86 18.14 -18.36
CA LYS A 113 23.70 18.79 -17.73
C LYS A 113 22.75 17.80 -17.06
N ALA A 114 22.51 16.65 -17.69
CA ALA A 114 21.72 15.57 -17.07
C ALA A 114 22.39 15.00 -15.80
N ALA A 115 23.72 14.96 -15.77
CA ALA A 115 24.49 14.56 -14.59
C ALA A 115 24.47 15.61 -13.46
N GLU A 116 24.53 16.90 -13.80
CA GLU A 116 24.38 18.01 -12.84
C GLU A 116 22.96 18.06 -12.26
N ALA A 117 21.93 17.87 -13.09
CA ALA A 117 20.54 17.76 -12.64
C ALA A 117 20.35 16.58 -11.67
N PHE A 118 20.99 15.43 -11.95
CA PHE A 118 20.98 14.28 -11.05
C PHE A 118 21.75 14.54 -9.73
N LYS A 119 22.82 15.34 -9.75
CA LYS A 119 23.51 15.80 -8.53
C LYS A 119 22.69 16.83 -7.73
N SER A 120 21.81 17.58 -8.39
CA SER A 120 20.96 18.60 -7.75
C SER A 120 19.65 18.05 -7.16
N LEU A 121 19.35 16.76 -7.36
CA LEU A 121 18.26 16.07 -6.65
C LEU A 121 18.46 16.22 -5.14
N SER A 122 17.42 16.63 -4.43
CA SER A 122 17.55 16.96 -3.02
C SER A 122 17.71 15.70 -2.18
N LEU A 123 18.37 15.81 -1.02
CA LEU A 123 18.50 14.69 -0.08
C LEU A 123 17.13 14.14 0.35
N ASN A 124 16.10 15.00 0.37
CA ASN A 124 14.71 14.64 0.66
C ASN A 124 14.12 13.68 -0.39
N ASP A 125 14.54 13.80 -1.66
CA ASP A 125 14.08 12.89 -2.71
C ASP A 125 14.69 11.48 -2.51
N VAL A 126 15.97 11.42 -2.13
CA VAL A 126 16.61 10.14 -1.77
C VAL A 126 15.99 9.55 -0.49
N LEU A 127 15.66 10.38 0.50
CA LEU A 127 15.06 9.98 1.78
C LEU A 127 13.60 9.49 1.67
N THR A 128 12.81 10.00 0.72
CA THR A 128 11.45 9.50 0.43
C THR A 128 11.43 8.21 -0.39
N GLY A 129 12.61 7.67 -0.75
CA GLY A 129 12.75 6.44 -1.52
C GLY A 129 12.63 6.60 -3.04
N LEU A 130 12.48 7.84 -3.55
CA LEU A 130 12.35 8.12 -4.99
C LEU A 130 13.50 7.56 -5.83
N ALA A 131 14.71 7.50 -5.26
CA ALA A 131 15.91 7.01 -5.95
C ALA A 131 16.10 5.47 -5.90
N LEU A 132 15.37 4.75 -5.04
CA LEU A 132 15.59 3.32 -4.78
C LEU A 132 14.52 2.41 -5.39
N GLY A 133 13.28 2.89 -5.51
CA GLY A 133 12.22 2.22 -6.27
C GLY A 133 12.32 2.56 -7.76
N GLY A 134 12.83 1.63 -8.58
CA GLY A 134 13.10 1.85 -10.01
C GLY A 134 11.91 2.28 -10.89
N LYS A 135 10.68 2.23 -10.36
CA LYS A 135 9.47 2.79 -10.98
C LYS A 135 9.45 4.34 -11.00
N ASN A 136 10.01 4.99 -9.98
CA ASN A 136 9.89 6.45 -9.80
C ASN A 136 10.90 7.25 -10.65
N ALA A 137 11.97 6.62 -11.14
CA ALA A 137 13.05 7.29 -11.85
C ALA A 137 12.69 7.87 -13.24
N LYS A 138 11.51 7.55 -13.79
CA LYS A 138 11.06 7.99 -15.13
C LYS A 138 10.28 9.32 -15.15
N ASP A 139 9.55 9.67 -14.10
CA ASP A 139 8.55 10.75 -14.16
C ASP A 139 8.92 12.05 -13.40
N MET A 140 10.09 12.08 -12.74
CA MET A 140 10.53 13.19 -11.87
C MET A 140 10.47 14.59 -12.53
N GLY A 141 10.71 14.69 -13.84
CA GLY A 141 10.64 15.96 -14.57
C GLY A 141 9.23 16.46 -14.89
N ASN A 142 8.25 15.55 -15.02
CA ASN A 142 7.11 15.76 -15.93
C ASN A 142 5.70 15.56 -15.33
N TYR A 143 5.52 15.78 -14.01
CA TYR A 143 4.20 15.92 -13.36
C TYR A 143 3.37 17.15 -13.82
N LYS A 144 3.15 17.31 -15.14
CA LYS A 144 2.47 18.47 -15.77
C LYS A 144 1.07 18.72 -15.22
N PHE A 145 0.36 17.68 -14.79
CA PHE A 145 -0.93 17.81 -14.10
C PHE A 145 -0.75 18.42 -12.71
N TRP A 146 -0.03 17.74 -11.80
CA TRP A 146 0.13 18.18 -10.41
C TRP A 146 0.78 19.57 -10.26
N LYS A 147 1.65 19.98 -11.18
CA LYS A 147 2.20 21.35 -11.27
C LYS A 147 1.11 22.45 -11.40
N THR A 148 -0.11 22.10 -11.78
CA THR A 148 -1.28 23.01 -11.90
C THR A 148 -2.31 22.86 -10.77
N GLN A 149 -2.13 21.89 -9.87
CA GLN A 149 -3.08 21.58 -8.80
C GLN A 149 -2.68 22.32 -7.50
N PRO A 150 -3.64 22.59 -6.60
CA PRO A 150 -3.35 23.18 -5.29
C PRO A 150 -2.73 22.14 -4.35
N VAL A 151 -1.48 21.77 -4.59
CA VAL A 151 -0.69 20.85 -3.74
C VAL A 151 0.69 21.46 -3.47
N PRO A 152 1.33 21.16 -2.32
CA PRO A 152 2.70 21.60 -2.06
C PRO A 152 3.67 21.03 -3.12
N LYS A 153 4.65 21.84 -3.54
CA LYS A 153 5.57 21.43 -4.61
C LYS A 153 6.82 20.74 -4.04
N PHE A 154 7.55 19.99 -4.88
CA PHE A 154 8.79 19.32 -4.45
C PHE A 154 9.87 20.33 -4.01
N ASP A 155 10.02 21.42 -4.77
CA ASP A 155 10.95 22.54 -4.57
C ASP A 155 10.58 23.45 -3.38
N GLU A 156 9.42 23.24 -2.76
CA GLU A 156 9.03 23.91 -1.53
C GLU A 156 9.85 23.36 -0.35
N ALA A 157 10.77 24.17 0.15
CA ALA A 157 11.64 23.84 1.27
C ALA A 157 10.87 23.92 2.61
N PHE A 158 10.98 22.85 3.41
CA PHE A 158 10.36 22.75 4.75
C PHE A 158 11.42 22.91 5.87
N ASP A 159 12.47 23.68 5.59
CA ASP A 159 13.61 23.91 6.49
C ASP A 159 13.19 24.63 7.79
N LYS A 160 11.99 25.21 7.80
CA LYS A 160 11.28 25.79 8.95
C LYS A 160 9.81 25.39 8.88
N PRO A 161 9.10 25.29 10.03
CA PRO A 161 7.67 25.11 10.03
C PRO A 161 6.96 26.23 9.26
N VAL A 162 6.05 25.84 8.37
CA VAL A 162 5.19 26.74 7.59
C VAL A 162 3.83 26.87 8.24
N GLU A 163 3.12 27.97 7.95
CA GLU A 163 1.70 28.08 8.33
C GLU A 163 0.87 27.05 7.56
N GLU A 164 0.12 26.23 8.30
CA GLU A 164 -0.74 25.20 7.74
C GLU A 164 -2.12 25.77 7.38
N GLY A 165 -2.74 25.28 6.31
CA GLY A 165 -4.06 25.73 5.89
C GLY A 165 -4.34 25.57 4.39
N PRO A 166 -5.51 26.03 3.91
CA PRO A 166 -5.88 25.97 2.50
C PRO A 166 -4.89 26.67 1.57
N LEU A 167 -4.56 26.04 0.44
CA LEU A 167 -3.68 26.64 -0.57
C LEU A 167 -4.43 27.59 -1.52
N GLN A 168 -5.72 27.33 -1.73
CA GLN A 168 -6.66 28.16 -2.48
C GLN A 168 -7.98 28.25 -1.71
N VAL A 169 -8.51 29.46 -1.65
CA VAL A 169 -9.86 29.76 -1.15
C VAL A 169 -10.71 30.13 -2.36
N GLN A 170 -11.85 29.45 -2.51
CA GLN A 170 -12.81 29.61 -3.59
C GLN A 170 -14.22 29.59 -3.00
N LYS A 171 -15.23 30.02 -3.75
CA LYS A 171 -16.64 29.91 -3.35
C LYS A 171 -17.42 29.01 -4.30
N VAL A 172 -18.55 28.47 -3.84
CA VAL A 172 -19.36 27.52 -4.62
C VAL A 172 -19.89 28.17 -5.91
N GLU A 173 -20.12 29.49 -5.90
CA GLU A 173 -20.58 30.24 -7.06
C GLU A 173 -19.53 30.31 -8.20
N ASP A 174 -18.24 30.18 -7.87
CA ASP A 174 -17.14 30.18 -8.83
C ASP A 174 -16.93 28.81 -9.51
N VAL A 175 -17.59 27.76 -9.01
CA VAL A 175 -17.41 26.38 -9.48
C VAL A 175 -18.30 26.11 -10.71
N PRO A 176 -17.74 25.59 -11.83
CA PRO A 176 -18.53 25.21 -12.99
C PRO A 176 -19.59 24.15 -12.63
N LYS A 177 -20.86 24.47 -12.91
CA LYS A 177 -22.01 23.58 -12.64
C LYS A 177 -22.07 22.38 -13.58
N GLU A 178 -21.64 22.57 -14.82
CA GLU A 178 -21.53 21.52 -15.84
C GLU A 178 -20.16 20.82 -15.79
N PRO A 179 -20.11 19.50 -16.06
CA PRO A 179 -18.85 18.77 -16.16
C PRO A 179 -18.05 19.16 -17.41
N GLN A 180 -16.74 18.95 -17.39
CA GLN A 180 -15.92 19.15 -18.59
C GLN A 180 -16.34 18.13 -19.68
N LYS A 181 -16.55 18.59 -20.92
CA LYS A 181 -16.84 17.70 -22.05
C LYS A 181 -15.70 16.68 -22.22
N LEU A 182 -16.07 15.40 -22.30
CA LEU A 182 -15.16 14.31 -22.68
C LEU A 182 -14.90 14.32 -24.19
N ILE A 183 -13.89 13.56 -24.62
CA ILE A 183 -13.67 13.27 -26.04
C ILE A 183 -14.83 12.43 -26.59
N ASP A 184 -15.23 12.70 -27.84
CA ASP A 184 -16.41 12.09 -28.45
C ASP A 184 -16.34 10.55 -28.40
N GLY A 185 -17.47 9.93 -28.04
CA GLY A 185 -17.56 8.48 -27.81
C GLY A 185 -17.38 8.05 -26.35
N PHE A 186 -17.13 8.97 -25.42
CA PHE A 186 -17.23 8.70 -23.97
C PHE A 186 -18.25 9.63 -23.31
N GLU A 187 -18.96 9.12 -22.30
CA GLU A 187 -19.90 9.89 -21.48
C GLU A 187 -19.58 9.72 -19.99
N TRP A 188 -19.83 10.78 -19.22
CA TRP A 188 -19.83 10.72 -17.76
C TRP A 188 -21.01 9.89 -17.27
N VAL A 189 -20.81 9.12 -16.21
CA VAL A 189 -21.89 8.45 -15.47
C VAL A 189 -21.67 8.69 -13.97
N THR A 190 -22.77 8.85 -13.25
CA THR A 190 -22.80 8.81 -11.79
C THR A 190 -23.27 7.41 -11.41
N MET A 191 -22.45 6.65 -10.67
CA MET A 191 -22.76 5.26 -10.34
C MET A 191 -23.59 5.17 -9.06
N ASP A 192 -24.78 4.58 -9.14
CA ASP A 192 -25.61 4.31 -7.95
C ASP A 192 -25.24 2.95 -7.34
N LEU A 193 -24.47 2.97 -6.26
CA LEU A 193 -24.01 1.77 -5.57
C LEU A 193 -25.07 1.10 -4.69
N THR A 194 -26.27 1.69 -4.58
CA THR A 194 -27.45 0.99 -4.04
C THR A 194 -28.02 -0.01 -5.06
N ASN A 195 -27.75 0.17 -6.35
CA ASN A 195 -28.13 -0.74 -7.42
C ASN A 195 -27.06 -1.84 -7.59
N ASP A 196 -27.43 -3.10 -7.31
CA ASP A 196 -26.51 -4.23 -7.39
C ASP A 196 -25.92 -4.48 -8.79
N SER A 197 -26.60 -4.05 -9.87
CA SER A 197 -26.04 -4.15 -11.22
C SER A 197 -24.90 -3.15 -11.43
N GLU A 198 -25.06 -1.92 -10.95
CA GLU A 198 -24.04 -0.87 -11.07
C GLU A 198 -22.85 -1.11 -10.12
N MET A 199 -23.13 -1.58 -8.90
CA MET A 199 -22.11 -2.09 -7.98
C MET A 199 -21.30 -3.24 -8.63
N LYS A 200 -21.97 -4.15 -9.35
CA LYS A 200 -21.30 -5.24 -10.08
C LYS A 200 -20.44 -4.74 -11.24
N GLU A 201 -20.82 -3.67 -11.93
CA GLU A 201 -19.96 -3.03 -12.95
C GLU A 201 -18.68 -2.42 -12.34
N VAL A 202 -18.80 -1.70 -11.23
CA VAL A 202 -17.65 -1.12 -10.51
C VAL A 202 -16.72 -2.23 -10.00
N TYR A 203 -17.29 -3.27 -9.36
CA TYR A 203 -16.55 -4.47 -8.96
C TYR A 203 -15.78 -5.12 -10.13
N GLN A 204 -16.44 -5.30 -11.28
CA GLN A 204 -15.80 -5.90 -12.47
C GLN A 204 -14.67 -5.03 -13.04
N LEU A 205 -14.84 -3.70 -13.05
CA LEU A 205 -13.77 -2.78 -13.46
C LEU A 205 -12.56 -2.91 -12.53
N LEU A 206 -12.80 -2.89 -11.21
CA LEU A 206 -11.73 -2.96 -10.21
C LEU A 206 -11.00 -4.32 -10.26
N ASN A 207 -11.73 -5.43 -10.21
CA ASN A 207 -11.16 -6.78 -10.27
C ASN A 207 -10.57 -7.13 -11.68
N GLY A 208 -10.82 -6.33 -12.71
CA GLY A 208 -10.13 -6.43 -14.01
C GLY A 208 -8.87 -5.56 -14.13
N HIS A 209 -8.87 -4.38 -13.50
CA HIS A 209 -8.00 -3.27 -13.91
C HIS A 209 -7.50 -2.35 -12.78
N TYR A 210 -7.69 -2.69 -11.51
CA TYR A 210 -7.12 -1.93 -10.39
C TYR A 210 -5.65 -2.29 -10.12
N VAL A 211 -5.20 -2.15 -8.87
CA VAL A 211 -3.83 -2.42 -8.44
C VAL A 211 -3.50 -3.91 -8.59
N GLU A 212 -2.34 -4.16 -9.17
CA GLU A 212 -1.67 -5.46 -9.29
C GLU A 212 -0.27 -5.29 -8.71
N ASP A 213 0.28 -6.37 -8.16
CA ASP A 213 1.68 -6.44 -7.76
C ASP A 213 2.63 -6.34 -8.97
N ASP A 214 3.90 -6.08 -8.70
CA ASP A 214 4.94 -5.86 -9.72
C ASP A 214 5.16 -7.06 -10.64
N GLU A 215 4.83 -8.28 -10.17
CA GLU A 215 4.97 -9.54 -10.89
C GLU A 215 3.62 -10.08 -11.41
N ALA A 216 2.51 -9.35 -11.17
CA ALA A 216 1.13 -9.70 -11.54
C ALA A 216 0.67 -11.09 -11.05
N MET A 217 1.16 -11.54 -9.89
CA MET A 217 0.72 -12.76 -9.21
C MET A 217 -0.59 -12.56 -8.42
N PHE A 218 -0.84 -11.33 -7.96
CA PHE A 218 -1.95 -10.97 -7.08
C PHE A 218 -2.67 -9.72 -7.60
N ARG A 219 -4.00 -9.76 -7.61
CA ARG A 219 -4.84 -8.59 -7.87
C ARG A 219 -5.86 -8.43 -6.76
N PHE A 220 -6.05 -7.21 -6.25
CA PHE A 220 -7.05 -6.97 -5.22
C PHE A 220 -8.47 -7.34 -5.72
N ASN A 221 -9.18 -8.06 -4.86
CA ASN A 221 -10.54 -8.52 -5.02
C ASN A 221 -11.41 -7.81 -3.99
N TYR A 222 -11.77 -6.55 -4.27
CA TYR A 222 -12.71 -5.79 -3.44
C TYR A 222 -14.12 -6.35 -3.63
N GLY A 223 -14.53 -7.25 -2.75
CA GLY A 223 -15.90 -7.79 -2.73
C GLY A 223 -16.96 -6.68 -2.61
N THR A 224 -18.20 -6.99 -3.00
CA THR A 224 -19.27 -5.97 -2.98
C THR A 224 -19.56 -5.44 -1.57
N ALA A 225 -19.36 -6.24 -0.52
CA ALA A 225 -19.52 -5.80 0.86
C ALA A 225 -18.48 -4.75 1.29
N ILE A 226 -17.18 -4.94 1.00
CA ILE A 226 -16.15 -3.92 1.29
C ILE A 226 -16.35 -2.66 0.45
N LEU A 227 -16.84 -2.78 -0.78
CA LEU A 227 -17.20 -1.62 -1.60
C LEU A 227 -18.41 -0.85 -1.03
N LYS A 228 -19.50 -1.52 -0.63
CA LYS A 228 -20.63 -0.86 0.05
C LYS A 228 -20.17 -0.21 1.36
N TRP A 229 -19.40 -0.93 2.17
CA TRP A 229 -18.90 -0.43 3.46
C TRP A 229 -17.96 0.80 3.32
N SER A 230 -17.03 0.79 2.37
CA SER A 230 -16.08 1.91 2.17
C SER A 230 -16.65 3.11 1.40
N LEU A 231 -17.59 2.89 0.46
CA LEU A 231 -18.10 3.94 -0.42
C LEU A 231 -19.43 4.56 0.05
N MET A 232 -20.08 3.97 1.06
CA MET A 232 -21.39 4.43 1.54
C MET A 232 -21.37 4.80 3.02
N SER A 233 -20.28 5.44 3.48
CA SER A 233 -20.15 5.99 4.83
C SER A 233 -21.12 7.16 5.10
N PRO A 234 -21.43 7.50 6.37
CA PRO A 234 -22.36 8.58 6.69
C PRO A 234 -22.06 9.88 5.93
N GLY A 235 -23.12 10.48 5.37
CA GLY A 235 -23.01 11.68 4.52
C GLY A 235 -22.66 11.44 3.04
N TRP A 236 -22.34 10.21 2.61
CA TRP A 236 -22.04 9.86 1.21
C TRP A 236 -23.09 10.36 0.20
N LYS A 237 -22.67 10.48 -1.07
CA LYS A 237 -23.53 10.86 -2.19
C LYS A 237 -23.14 10.05 -3.41
N ALA A 238 -24.13 9.52 -4.13
CA ALA A 238 -23.90 8.86 -5.41
C ALA A 238 -23.15 9.76 -6.40
N ASP A 239 -23.35 11.09 -6.35
CA ASP A 239 -22.63 12.04 -7.21
C ASP A 239 -21.11 11.98 -7.08
N TRP A 240 -20.56 11.54 -5.95
CA TRP A 240 -19.12 11.37 -5.77
C TRP A 240 -18.57 10.04 -6.33
N HIS A 241 -19.43 9.15 -6.83
CA HIS A 241 -19.07 7.88 -7.48
C HIS A 241 -19.01 8.08 -9.00
N VAL A 242 -17.90 8.67 -9.46
CA VAL A 242 -17.77 9.19 -10.84
C VAL A 242 -17.20 8.12 -11.77
N GLY A 243 -17.98 7.74 -12.78
CA GLY A 243 -17.58 6.81 -13.83
C GLY A 243 -17.47 7.44 -15.22
N ILE A 244 -16.78 6.75 -16.13
CA ILE A 244 -16.79 7.04 -17.58
C ILE A 244 -17.21 5.78 -18.33
N ARG A 245 -18.20 5.90 -19.23
CA ARG A 245 -18.62 4.82 -20.14
C ARG A 245 -18.09 5.04 -21.55
N ASP A 246 -17.83 3.94 -22.26
CA ASP A 246 -17.43 3.95 -23.68
C ASP A 246 -18.65 3.74 -24.61
N CYS A 247 -19.22 4.84 -25.08
CA CYS A 247 -20.43 4.86 -25.90
C CYS A 247 -20.22 4.35 -27.34
N ARG A 248 -18.95 4.13 -27.76
CA ARG A 248 -18.64 3.61 -29.10
C ARG A 248 -19.07 2.14 -29.22
N VAL A 249 -19.15 1.43 -28.10
CA VAL A 249 -19.77 0.11 -27.98
C VAL A 249 -21.27 0.28 -27.73
N LYS A 250 -22.00 0.62 -28.81
CA LYS A 250 -23.39 1.13 -28.78
C LYS A 250 -24.35 0.33 -27.87
N ASP A 251 -24.27 -0.99 -27.91
CA ASP A 251 -25.24 -1.87 -27.22
C ASP A 251 -24.87 -2.18 -25.76
N ARG A 252 -23.62 -1.91 -25.34
CA ARG A 252 -23.10 -2.29 -24.01
C ARG A 252 -22.67 -1.10 -23.14
N LYS A 253 -22.21 0.00 -23.73
CA LYS A 253 -21.70 1.20 -23.02
C LYS A 253 -20.88 0.87 -21.76
N PRO A 254 -19.84 0.01 -21.84
CA PRO A 254 -19.17 -0.51 -20.65
C PRO A 254 -18.53 0.61 -19.84
N LEU A 255 -18.56 0.48 -18.51
CA LEU A 255 -17.75 1.29 -17.60
C LEU A 255 -16.26 1.02 -17.86
N VAL A 256 -15.48 2.07 -18.13
CA VAL A 256 -14.05 1.97 -18.49
C VAL A 256 -13.12 2.76 -17.57
N ALA A 257 -13.66 3.62 -16.72
CA ALA A 257 -12.92 4.26 -15.63
C ALA A 257 -13.86 4.64 -14.48
N PHE A 258 -13.31 4.73 -13.28
CA PHE A 258 -14.01 5.06 -12.04
C PHE A 258 -13.09 5.85 -11.10
N ILE A 259 -13.67 6.73 -10.29
CA ILE A 259 -13.06 7.36 -9.13
C ILE A 259 -14.17 7.59 -8.10
N SER A 260 -13.85 7.48 -6.82
CA SER A 260 -14.82 7.73 -5.74
C SER A 260 -14.31 8.77 -4.77
N ALA A 261 -15.23 9.46 -4.12
CA ALA A 261 -14.95 10.19 -2.89
C ALA A 261 -16.05 9.97 -1.85
N VAL A 262 -15.66 9.97 -0.58
CA VAL A 262 -16.57 10.05 0.57
C VAL A 262 -16.21 11.26 1.44
N PRO A 263 -17.17 11.87 2.17
CA PRO A 263 -16.86 12.98 3.06
C PRO A 263 -16.28 12.41 4.36
N MET A 264 -15.27 13.09 4.90
CA MET A 264 -14.73 12.79 6.23
C MET A 264 -14.30 14.07 6.91
N THR A 265 -14.61 14.22 8.20
CA THR A 265 -13.99 15.25 9.02
C THR A 265 -12.60 14.79 9.43
N ILE A 266 -11.56 15.49 8.97
CA ILE A 266 -10.17 15.23 9.31
C ILE A 266 -9.64 16.33 10.22
N ARG A 267 -8.88 15.95 11.25
CA ARG A 267 -8.04 16.85 12.03
C ARG A 267 -6.62 16.79 11.51
N VAL A 268 -6.02 17.95 11.28
CA VAL A 268 -4.59 18.14 11.08
C VAL A 268 -4.11 19.10 12.17
N ARG A 269 -3.36 18.56 13.13
CA ARG A 269 -2.88 19.19 14.36
C ARG A 269 -4.02 19.82 15.17
N ASN A 270 -4.20 21.13 15.02
CA ASN A 270 -5.19 21.95 15.71
C ASN A 270 -6.30 22.49 14.78
N LYS A 271 -6.34 22.05 13.52
CA LYS A 271 -7.34 22.46 12.53
C LYS A 271 -8.18 21.26 12.10
N ASN A 272 -9.50 21.37 12.25
CA ASN A 272 -10.47 20.38 11.76
C ASN A 272 -11.16 20.93 10.52
N PHE A 273 -11.33 20.11 9.50
CA PHE A 273 -12.05 20.47 8.27
C PHE A 273 -12.67 19.23 7.63
N VAL A 274 -13.73 19.43 6.85
CA VAL A 274 -14.29 18.36 6.01
C VAL A 274 -13.44 18.24 4.76
N ALA A 275 -12.98 17.02 4.50
CA ALA A 275 -12.24 16.66 3.30
C ALA A 275 -12.98 15.58 2.51
N SER A 276 -12.76 15.53 1.20
CA SER A 276 -13.09 14.37 0.39
C SER A 276 -11.99 13.32 0.50
N GLU A 277 -12.28 12.17 1.11
CA GLU A 277 -11.41 11.00 1.01
C GLU A 277 -11.54 10.42 -0.39
N VAL A 278 -10.49 10.51 -1.21
CA VAL A 278 -10.50 10.04 -2.61
C VAL A 278 -9.82 8.69 -2.71
N ASN A 279 -10.58 7.68 -3.15
CA ASN A 279 -10.10 6.30 -3.31
C ASN A 279 -10.67 5.66 -4.60
N PHE A 280 -10.24 4.43 -4.90
CA PHE A 280 -10.71 3.60 -6.03
C PHE A 280 -10.54 4.20 -7.43
N LEU A 281 -9.55 5.08 -7.63
CA LEU A 281 -9.18 5.60 -8.95
C LEU A 281 -8.70 4.46 -9.86
N CYS A 282 -9.57 4.04 -10.78
CA CYS A 282 -9.33 2.96 -11.71
C CYS A 282 -9.50 3.42 -13.17
N VAL A 283 -8.57 3.03 -14.03
CA VAL A 283 -8.67 3.21 -15.48
C VAL A 283 -8.40 1.85 -16.14
N HIS A 284 -9.34 1.39 -16.96
CA HIS A 284 -9.23 0.16 -17.73
C HIS A 284 -7.90 0.08 -18.48
N LYS A 285 -7.20 -1.07 -18.40
CA LYS A 285 -5.79 -1.20 -18.83
C LYS A 285 -5.52 -0.65 -20.24
N LYS A 286 -6.39 -0.91 -21.21
CA LYS A 286 -6.28 -0.43 -22.61
C LYS A 286 -6.34 1.11 -22.78
N LEU A 287 -6.79 1.86 -21.76
CA LEU A 287 -6.89 3.32 -21.76
C LEU A 287 -5.85 4.01 -20.85
N ARG A 288 -4.97 3.23 -20.19
CA ARG A 288 -3.83 3.78 -19.43
C ARG A 288 -2.89 4.53 -20.39
N GLY A 289 -2.18 5.54 -19.87
CA GLY A 289 -1.37 6.47 -20.68
C GLY A 289 -2.15 7.53 -21.47
N LYS A 290 -3.48 7.43 -21.60
CA LYS A 290 -4.34 8.41 -22.31
C LYS A 290 -4.81 9.59 -21.46
N ARG A 291 -4.19 9.82 -20.29
CA ARG A 291 -4.45 10.94 -19.36
C ARG A 291 -5.89 11.07 -18.82
N LEU A 292 -6.65 9.97 -18.75
CA LEU A 292 -7.98 9.96 -18.14
C LEU A 292 -7.98 10.25 -16.63
N ALA A 293 -6.97 9.78 -15.88
CA ALA A 293 -6.88 10.01 -14.43
C ALA A 293 -6.90 11.51 -14.03
N PRO A 294 -6.11 12.41 -14.65
CA PRO A 294 -6.27 13.86 -14.49
C PRO A 294 -7.68 14.43 -14.74
N ILE A 295 -8.47 13.82 -15.64
CA ILE A 295 -9.82 14.27 -15.97
C ILE A 295 -10.79 13.81 -14.86
N LEU A 296 -10.68 12.56 -14.41
CA LEU A 296 -11.42 12.01 -13.26
C LEU A 296 -11.17 12.80 -11.97
N ILE A 297 -9.90 13.11 -11.66
CA ILE A 297 -9.52 13.89 -10.47
C ILE A 297 -10.16 15.29 -10.53
N LYS A 298 -10.11 15.96 -11.69
CA LYS A 298 -10.78 17.27 -11.86
C LYS A 298 -12.28 17.20 -11.67
N GLU A 299 -12.94 16.18 -12.19
CA GLU A 299 -14.39 16.03 -12.08
C GLU A 299 -14.85 15.71 -10.65
N VAL A 300 -14.19 14.78 -9.94
CA VAL A 300 -14.53 14.52 -8.53
C VAL A 300 -14.25 15.76 -7.67
N THR A 301 -13.16 16.49 -7.93
CA THR A 301 -12.88 17.78 -7.26
C THR A 301 -13.98 18.81 -7.53
N ARG A 302 -14.46 18.93 -8.78
CA ARG A 302 -15.56 19.84 -9.13
C ARG A 302 -16.84 19.50 -8.36
N ARG A 303 -17.20 18.21 -8.27
CA ARG A 303 -18.37 17.73 -7.52
C ARG A 303 -18.23 17.94 -6.01
N SER A 304 -17.05 17.71 -5.44
CA SER A 304 -16.75 18.04 -4.03
C SER A 304 -16.89 19.54 -3.76
N ASN A 305 -16.31 20.38 -4.61
CA ASN A 305 -16.37 21.84 -4.50
C ASN A 305 -17.81 22.39 -4.64
N LEU A 306 -18.65 21.79 -5.48
CA LEU A 306 -20.09 22.13 -5.58
C LEU A 306 -20.85 21.89 -4.26
N HIS A 307 -20.38 20.97 -3.43
CA HIS A 307 -20.90 20.71 -2.08
C HIS A 307 -20.14 21.48 -0.98
N GLY A 308 -19.26 22.42 -1.34
CA GLY A 308 -18.50 23.24 -0.39
C GLY A 308 -17.34 22.51 0.29
N ILE A 309 -16.94 21.33 -0.21
CA ILE A 309 -15.79 20.56 0.29
C ILE A 309 -14.57 20.89 -0.58
N TRP A 310 -13.63 21.66 -0.02
CA TRP A 310 -12.51 22.26 -0.77
C TRP A 310 -11.19 21.51 -0.62
N GLN A 311 -11.08 20.63 0.37
CA GLN A 311 -9.90 19.83 0.67
C GLN A 311 -10.18 18.37 0.31
N GLY A 312 -9.11 17.62 0.05
CA GLY A 312 -9.18 16.17 -0.10
C GLY A 312 -8.04 15.48 0.64
N VAL A 313 -8.24 14.22 1.00
CA VAL A 313 -7.19 13.33 1.51
C VAL A 313 -7.13 12.10 0.62
N TYR A 314 -5.92 11.68 0.30
CA TYR A 314 -5.69 10.51 -0.55
C TYR A 314 -4.33 9.90 -0.27
N THR A 315 -4.19 8.62 -0.60
CA THR A 315 -2.93 7.89 -0.49
C THR A 315 -2.48 7.31 -1.82
N GLY A 316 -1.18 7.06 -1.95
CA GLY A 316 -0.62 6.38 -3.11
C GLY A 316 0.64 5.59 -2.77
N GLY A 317 0.84 4.46 -3.45
CA GLY A 317 2.10 3.71 -3.43
C GLY A 317 3.16 4.26 -4.40
N ILE A 318 2.79 5.22 -5.25
CA ILE A 318 3.73 6.05 -6.00
C ILE A 318 3.90 7.40 -5.29
N VAL A 319 5.07 8.01 -5.46
CA VAL A 319 5.35 9.34 -4.93
C VAL A 319 4.83 10.42 -5.89
N LEU A 320 4.17 11.42 -5.33
CA LEU A 320 3.62 12.60 -6.00
C LEU A 320 4.09 13.87 -5.25
N PRO A 321 4.09 15.06 -5.88
CA PRO A 321 4.35 16.31 -5.17
C PRO A 321 3.14 16.67 -4.27
N LYS A 322 3.28 16.77 -2.96
CA LYS A 322 4.36 16.30 -2.06
C LYS A 322 3.69 15.64 -0.85
N PRO A 323 4.16 14.47 -0.37
CA PRO A 323 3.47 13.76 0.71
C PRO A 323 3.60 14.50 2.04
N VAL A 324 2.53 14.50 2.83
CA VAL A 324 2.55 14.98 4.24
C VAL A 324 3.20 13.94 5.16
N SER A 325 3.02 12.65 4.86
CA SER A 325 3.67 11.55 5.57
C SER A 325 3.91 10.34 4.68
N THR A 326 4.72 9.40 5.15
CA THR A 326 5.00 8.12 4.47
C THR A 326 5.11 7.03 5.52
N CYS A 327 4.22 6.05 5.44
CA CYS A 327 4.19 4.88 6.32
C CYS A 327 4.63 3.66 5.51
N ARG A 328 5.30 2.70 6.15
CA ARG A 328 5.76 1.47 5.52
C ARG A 328 4.79 0.32 5.79
N TYR A 329 4.55 -0.56 4.81
CA TYR A 329 3.77 -1.79 5.03
C TYR A 329 4.58 -2.85 5.79
N TYR A 330 3.87 -3.63 6.57
CA TYR A 330 4.37 -4.73 7.39
C TYR A 330 3.41 -5.92 7.32
N HIS A 331 3.95 -7.14 7.31
CA HIS A 331 3.19 -8.38 7.06
C HIS A 331 3.48 -9.43 8.13
N ARG A 332 2.43 -9.96 8.75
CA ARG A 332 2.51 -11.08 9.71
C ARG A 332 1.80 -12.30 9.14
N SER A 333 2.58 -13.29 8.73
CA SER A 333 2.07 -14.57 8.22
C SER A 333 1.20 -15.28 9.26
N LEU A 334 -0.01 -15.72 8.88
CA LEU A 334 -0.90 -16.55 9.69
C LEU A 334 -0.88 -18.01 9.20
N ASP A 335 -0.97 -18.22 7.88
CA ASP A 335 -0.63 -19.48 7.21
C ASP A 335 0.63 -19.29 6.35
N TRP A 336 1.79 -19.35 7.00
CA TRP A 336 3.08 -19.21 6.30
C TRP A 336 3.26 -20.23 5.17
N LYS A 337 2.69 -21.45 5.29
CA LYS A 337 2.84 -22.48 4.27
C LYS A 337 2.12 -22.06 2.99
N LYS A 338 0.86 -21.64 3.09
CA LYS A 338 0.12 -21.11 1.92
C LYS A 338 0.82 -19.90 1.32
N LEU A 339 1.31 -18.96 2.14
CA LEU A 339 2.01 -17.77 1.63
C LEU A 339 3.32 -18.11 0.90
N TYR A 340 4.02 -19.16 1.32
CA TYR A 340 5.19 -19.68 0.61
C TYR A 340 4.79 -20.41 -0.68
N ASP A 341 3.80 -21.30 -0.62
CA ASP A 341 3.29 -22.07 -1.77
C ASP A 341 2.84 -21.14 -2.92
N ILE A 342 2.27 -19.97 -2.62
CA ILE A 342 1.78 -18.98 -3.60
C ILE A 342 2.81 -17.90 -3.98
N GLY A 343 4.03 -17.94 -3.45
CA GLY A 343 5.09 -16.96 -3.74
C GLY A 343 5.05 -15.64 -2.95
N PHE A 344 4.03 -15.39 -2.13
CA PHE A 344 3.89 -14.16 -1.33
C PHE A 344 5.00 -14.00 -0.26
N SER A 345 5.47 -15.10 0.33
CA SER A 345 6.52 -15.07 1.37
C SER A 345 7.75 -15.88 0.93
N PRO A 346 8.94 -15.25 0.76
CA PRO A 346 10.15 -15.96 0.38
C PRO A 346 10.69 -16.83 1.54
N MET A 347 11.36 -17.94 1.19
CA MET A 347 12.11 -18.73 2.17
C MET A 347 13.36 -17.97 2.64
N PRO A 348 13.55 -17.73 3.95
CA PRO A 348 14.78 -17.11 4.45
C PRO A 348 16.00 -18.02 4.22
N PRO A 349 17.17 -17.47 3.83
CA PRO A 349 18.39 -18.26 3.62
C PRO A 349 18.77 -19.13 4.84
N GLY A 350 19.01 -20.42 4.60
CA GLY A 350 19.36 -21.37 5.68
C GLY A 350 18.18 -21.81 6.56
N SER A 351 16.94 -21.47 6.20
CA SER A 351 15.73 -21.93 6.91
C SER A 351 15.05 -23.11 6.22
N LYS A 352 13.97 -23.62 6.86
CA LYS A 352 13.14 -24.72 6.37
C LYS A 352 11.64 -24.41 6.61
N PRO A 353 10.70 -24.99 5.85
CA PRO A 353 9.26 -24.72 6.00
C PRO A 353 8.76 -24.94 7.43
N GLU A 354 9.18 -26.03 8.08
CA GLU A 354 8.72 -26.43 9.41
C GLU A 354 9.15 -25.39 10.47
N TRP A 355 10.32 -24.77 10.28
CA TRP A 355 10.83 -23.73 11.17
C TRP A 355 10.05 -22.42 11.02
N GLN A 356 9.65 -22.05 9.80
CA GLN A 356 8.82 -20.85 9.58
C GLN A 356 7.39 -21.06 10.08
N ILE A 357 6.79 -22.22 9.84
CA ILE A 357 5.49 -22.61 10.41
C ILE A 357 5.55 -22.52 11.95
N ARG A 358 6.60 -23.07 12.59
CA ARG A 358 6.78 -22.97 14.05
C ARG A 358 7.07 -21.55 14.53
N LYS A 359 7.81 -20.74 13.76
CA LYS A 359 8.11 -19.33 14.09
C LYS A 359 6.83 -18.49 14.17
N TYR A 360 5.92 -18.68 13.21
CA TYR A 360 4.69 -17.91 13.07
C TYR A 360 3.46 -18.52 13.75
N ALA A 361 3.59 -19.72 14.33
CA ALA A 361 2.56 -20.35 15.15
C ALA A 361 1.98 -19.38 16.20
N LEU A 362 0.69 -19.53 16.44
CA LEU A 362 -0.14 -18.76 17.37
C LEU A 362 -0.94 -19.74 18.23
N PRO A 363 -1.26 -19.39 19.50
CA PRO A 363 -2.19 -20.14 20.33
C PRO A 363 -3.57 -20.31 19.69
N ASP A 364 -4.34 -21.29 20.15
CA ASP A 364 -5.71 -21.54 19.66
C ASP A 364 -6.77 -20.68 20.36
N LYS A 365 -6.43 -20.05 21.50
CA LYS A 365 -7.31 -19.20 22.31
C LYS A 365 -6.64 -17.87 22.62
N THR A 366 -7.43 -16.81 22.65
CA THR A 366 -7.04 -15.48 23.13
C THR A 366 -6.74 -15.49 24.63
N SER A 367 -6.04 -14.46 25.10
CA SER A 367 -5.46 -14.37 26.44
C SER A 367 -6.01 -13.23 27.29
N THR A 368 -6.56 -12.18 26.67
CA THR A 368 -7.09 -11.00 27.37
C THR A 368 -8.47 -11.32 27.98
N PRO A 369 -8.64 -11.22 29.32
CA PRO A 369 -9.95 -11.35 29.96
C PRO A 369 -10.91 -10.27 29.47
N GLY A 370 -12.20 -10.58 29.36
CA GLY A 370 -13.23 -9.62 28.94
C GLY A 370 -13.28 -9.34 27.43
N LEU A 371 -12.39 -9.94 26.63
CA LEU A 371 -12.38 -9.78 25.17
C LEU A 371 -13.61 -10.44 24.51
N ARG A 372 -14.36 -9.66 23.72
CA ARG A 372 -15.55 -10.10 22.98
C ARG A 372 -15.76 -9.29 21.69
N GLU A 373 -16.63 -9.74 20.79
CA GLU A 373 -17.08 -8.90 19.66
C GLU A 373 -17.75 -7.62 20.18
N MET A 374 -17.55 -6.52 19.44
CA MET A 374 -18.24 -5.26 19.67
C MET A 374 -19.75 -5.40 19.37
N GLN A 375 -20.59 -4.71 20.14
CA GLN A 375 -22.04 -4.69 20.01
C GLN A 375 -22.53 -3.24 19.90
N LYS A 376 -23.75 -3.03 19.36
CA LYS A 376 -24.34 -1.68 19.19
C LYS A 376 -24.39 -0.85 20.50
N LYS A 377 -24.53 -1.50 21.65
CA LYS A 377 -24.50 -0.85 22.97
C LYS A 377 -23.13 -0.25 23.34
N ASP A 378 -22.05 -0.75 22.73
CA ASP A 378 -20.67 -0.36 23.07
C ASP A 378 -20.22 0.90 22.29
N VAL A 379 -20.96 1.32 21.25
CA VAL A 379 -20.61 2.46 20.37
C VAL A 379 -20.23 3.72 21.14
N PRO A 380 -21.01 4.21 22.12
CA PRO A 380 -20.67 5.47 22.81
C PRO A 380 -19.37 5.36 23.63
N ALA A 381 -19.11 4.19 24.21
CA ALA A 381 -17.89 3.93 24.97
C ALA A 381 -16.66 3.82 24.05
N VAL A 382 -16.80 3.10 22.93
CA VAL A 382 -15.75 2.96 21.90
C VAL A 382 -15.45 4.30 21.24
N HIS A 383 -16.46 5.09 20.89
CA HIS A 383 -16.31 6.45 20.34
C HIS A 383 -15.55 7.37 21.31
N SER A 384 -15.98 7.40 22.58
CA SER A 384 -15.31 8.19 23.64
C SER A 384 -13.84 7.79 23.84
N LEU A 385 -13.53 6.48 23.80
CA LEU A 385 -12.17 5.98 23.90
C LEU A 385 -11.34 6.31 22.65
N MET A 386 -11.88 6.05 21.46
CA MET A 386 -11.23 6.35 20.18
C MET A 386 -10.88 7.84 20.08
N LYS A 387 -11.83 8.74 20.37
CA LYS A 387 -11.62 10.19 20.33
C LYS A 387 -10.48 10.66 21.24
N ARG A 388 -10.37 10.09 22.45
CA ARG A 388 -9.28 10.41 23.39
C ARG A 388 -7.93 9.83 22.94
N TYR A 389 -7.95 8.67 22.30
CA TYR A 389 -6.75 7.99 21.82
C TYR A 389 -6.18 8.67 20.56
N GLU A 390 -7.03 8.95 19.57
CA GLU A 390 -6.71 9.62 18.30
C GLU A 390 -6.20 11.05 18.49
N ALA A 391 -6.70 11.76 19.52
CA ALA A 391 -6.27 13.13 19.85
C ALA A 391 -4.76 13.27 20.15
N ARG A 392 -4.02 12.17 20.31
CA ARG A 392 -2.55 12.18 20.45
C ARG A 392 -1.81 12.30 19.11
N PHE A 393 -2.42 11.92 18.00
CA PHE A 393 -1.78 11.92 16.68
C PHE A 393 -1.89 13.30 16.01
N ASP A 394 -0.93 13.62 15.13
CA ASP A 394 -0.91 14.86 14.35
C ASP A 394 -2.00 14.90 13.27
N MET A 395 -2.42 13.76 12.72
CA MET A 395 -3.47 13.70 11.70
C MET A 395 -4.34 12.45 11.89
N GLY A 396 -5.65 12.64 12.06
CA GLY A 396 -6.61 11.54 12.27
C GLY A 396 -8.05 11.95 11.95
N PRO A 397 -8.98 10.99 11.87
CA PRO A 397 -10.39 11.27 11.70
C PRO A 397 -11.00 11.88 12.96
N GLU A 398 -12.07 12.68 12.79
CA GLU A 398 -12.92 13.17 13.88
C GLU A 398 -14.34 12.64 13.68
N TRP A 399 -14.52 11.35 13.98
CA TRP A 399 -15.82 10.68 13.85
C TRP A 399 -16.84 11.12 14.89
N ASP A 400 -18.12 11.03 14.55
CA ASP A 400 -19.24 10.95 15.49
C ASP A 400 -19.64 9.49 15.83
N GLU A 401 -20.73 9.30 16.57
CA GLU A 401 -21.22 7.96 16.92
C GLU A 401 -21.84 7.19 15.72
N GLU A 402 -22.38 7.88 14.70
CA GLU A 402 -22.93 7.25 13.49
C GLU A 402 -21.78 6.74 12.60
N GLU A 403 -20.75 7.54 12.39
CA GLU A 403 -19.51 7.14 11.71
C GLU A 403 -18.81 6.00 12.48
N THR A 404 -18.71 6.11 13.80
CA THR A 404 -18.14 5.03 14.64
C THR A 404 -18.92 3.72 14.49
N ALA A 405 -20.26 3.78 14.47
CA ALA A 405 -21.09 2.61 14.24
C ALA A 405 -20.89 2.04 12.83
N HIS A 406 -20.88 2.86 11.79
CA HIS A 406 -20.67 2.41 10.41
C HIS A 406 -19.31 1.75 10.21
N TRP A 407 -18.24 2.38 10.70
CA TRP A 407 -16.87 1.89 10.50
C TRP A 407 -16.50 0.72 11.40
N LEU A 408 -17.03 0.60 12.62
CA LEU A 408 -16.64 -0.45 13.56
C LEU A 408 -17.70 -1.55 13.77
N LEU A 409 -18.96 -1.30 13.41
CA LEU A 409 -20.08 -2.25 13.50
C LEU A 409 -20.82 -2.37 12.18
N GLN A 410 -20.25 -3.15 11.24
CA GLN A 410 -20.98 -3.54 10.05
C GLN A 410 -22.32 -4.23 10.44
N PRO A 411 -23.48 -3.71 10.00
CA PRO A 411 -24.75 -4.41 10.13
C PRO A 411 -24.67 -5.73 9.35
N ARG A 412 -25.02 -6.86 9.97
CA ARG A 412 -24.94 -8.18 9.35
C ARG A 412 -26.34 -8.61 8.88
N GLY A 413 -26.57 -8.65 7.57
CA GLY A 413 -27.61 -9.47 6.96
C GLY A 413 -27.21 -10.95 6.91
N GLU A 414 -28.17 -11.86 6.84
CA GLU A 414 -27.88 -13.29 6.64
C GLU A 414 -27.25 -13.51 5.25
N GLY A 415 -26.05 -14.10 5.23
CA GLY A 415 -25.32 -14.40 3.99
C GLY A 415 -24.48 -13.24 3.42
N GLU A 416 -24.47 -12.07 4.06
CA GLU A 416 -23.59 -10.97 3.64
C GLU A 416 -22.12 -11.24 4.01
N GLU A 417 -21.20 -10.83 3.13
CA GLU A 417 -19.77 -10.91 3.40
C GLU A 417 -19.35 -9.89 4.48
N GLN A 418 -18.58 -10.33 5.46
CA GLN A 418 -18.04 -9.44 6.48
C GLN A 418 -16.82 -8.68 5.92
N ALA A 419 -16.87 -7.35 6.02
CA ALA A 419 -15.83 -6.41 5.64
C ALA A 419 -14.93 -6.06 6.83
N VAL A 420 -15.49 -5.89 8.04
CA VAL A 420 -14.73 -5.49 9.25
C VAL A 420 -15.07 -6.35 10.47
N TRP A 421 -14.05 -6.64 11.29
CA TRP A 421 -14.14 -7.31 12.58
C TRP A 421 -13.67 -6.35 13.67
N THR A 422 -14.50 -6.10 14.67
CA THR A 422 -14.15 -5.28 15.83
C THR A 422 -14.39 -6.02 17.12
N TYR A 423 -13.40 -5.96 18.01
CA TYR A 423 -13.43 -6.58 19.32
C TYR A 423 -13.19 -5.53 20.39
N VAL A 424 -13.87 -5.68 21.52
CA VAL A 424 -13.76 -4.82 22.71
C VAL A 424 -13.32 -5.64 23.91
N VAL A 425 -12.63 -5.00 24.84
CA VAL A 425 -12.30 -5.57 26.16
C VAL A 425 -13.16 -4.91 27.22
N GLU A 426 -13.91 -5.72 27.95
CA GLU A 426 -14.82 -5.30 29.02
C GLU A 426 -14.25 -5.67 30.39
N ASP A 427 -14.12 -4.69 31.29
CA ASP A 427 -13.60 -4.91 32.65
C ASP A 427 -14.63 -5.57 33.60
N GLU A 428 -14.21 -5.81 34.85
CA GLU A 428 -15.07 -6.38 35.90
C GLU A 428 -16.28 -5.48 36.24
N HIS A 429 -16.19 -4.17 35.95
CA HIS A 429 -17.21 -3.16 36.17
C HIS A 429 -18.08 -2.88 34.94
N LYS A 430 -17.88 -3.61 33.83
CA LYS A 430 -18.58 -3.46 32.54
C LYS A 430 -18.24 -2.19 31.76
N ASN A 431 -17.09 -1.57 32.02
CA ASN A 431 -16.52 -0.52 31.18
C ASN A 431 -15.75 -1.13 30.01
N ILE A 432 -15.75 -0.45 28.85
CA ILE A 432 -14.88 -0.80 27.73
C ILE A 432 -13.52 -0.13 27.95
N THR A 433 -12.46 -0.93 28.11
CA THR A 433 -11.10 -0.43 28.37
C THR A 433 -10.22 -0.40 27.13
N ASP A 434 -10.56 -1.20 26.12
CA ASP A 434 -9.80 -1.32 24.88
C ASP A 434 -10.73 -1.74 23.74
N PHE A 435 -10.34 -1.40 22.51
CA PHE A 435 -10.88 -2.04 21.31
C PHE A 435 -9.79 -2.19 20.25
N PHE A 436 -9.99 -3.13 19.33
CA PHE A 436 -9.22 -3.21 18.10
C PHE A 436 -10.09 -3.73 16.96
N SER A 437 -9.76 -3.31 15.75
CA SER A 437 -10.45 -3.72 14.52
C SER A 437 -9.50 -4.08 13.39
N TYR A 438 -9.97 -4.91 12.47
CA TYR A 438 -9.30 -5.20 11.21
C TYR A 438 -10.31 -5.48 10.10
N TYR A 439 -9.98 -5.13 8.86
CA TYR A 439 -10.83 -5.36 7.69
C TYR A 439 -10.30 -6.45 6.75
N ASN A 440 -11.19 -7.09 6.01
CA ASN A 440 -10.85 -8.06 4.96
C ASN A 440 -10.60 -7.34 3.65
N LEU A 441 -9.43 -7.55 3.06
CA LEU A 441 -9.18 -7.25 1.66
C LEU A 441 -8.56 -8.48 1.01
N GLU A 442 -9.32 -9.12 0.14
CA GLU A 442 -8.88 -10.31 -0.57
C GLU A 442 -8.05 -9.96 -1.80
N SER A 443 -7.18 -10.88 -2.21
CA SER A 443 -6.52 -10.84 -3.50
C SER A 443 -6.78 -12.12 -4.28
N THR A 444 -7.19 -11.97 -5.54
CA THR A 444 -7.23 -13.06 -6.53
C THR A 444 -5.79 -13.51 -6.81
N ILE A 445 -5.54 -14.82 -6.67
CA ILE A 445 -4.26 -15.44 -6.99
C ILE A 445 -4.30 -15.90 -8.45
N ILE A 446 -3.45 -15.33 -9.28
CA ILE A 446 -3.45 -15.56 -10.73
C ILE A 446 -2.70 -16.86 -11.04
N ASN A 447 -3.24 -17.67 -11.96
CA ASN A 447 -2.65 -18.89 -12.53
C ASN A 447 -2.19 -20.01 -11.55
N HIS A 448 -2.50 -19.91 -10.26
CA HIS A 448 -2.11 -20.94 -9.29
C HIS A 448 -3.09 -22.14 -9.29
N PRO A 449 -2.63 -23.41 -9.27
CA PRO A 449 -3.49 -24.58 -9.43
C PRO A 449 -4.42 -24.83 -8.22
N LYS A 450 -3.90 -24.74 -7.00
CA LYS A 450 -4.59 -25.13 -5.74
C LYS A 450 -5.30 -23.96 -5.03
N HIS A 451 -4.61 -22.85 -4.82
CA HIS A 451 -5.16 -21.64 -4.19
C HIS A 451 -5.69 -20.65 -5.23
N LYS A 452 -6.84 -20.02 -4.96
CA LYS A 452 -7.47 -19.01 -5.83
C LYS A 452 -7.60 -17.63 -5.18
N VAL A 453 -7.64 -17.59 -3.85
CA VAL A 453 -7.81 -16.37 -3.05
C VAL A 453 -6.79 -16.36 -1.91
N LEU A 454 -6.16 -15.20 -1.73
CA LEU A 454 -5.37 -14.80 -0.58
C LEU A 454 -6.25 -13.87 0.28
N LYS A 455 -6.61 -14.30 1.49
CA LYS A 455 -7.38 -13.51 2.46
C LYS A 455 -6.43 -12.72 3.35
N VAL A 456 -6.50 -11.40 3.30
CA VAL A 456 -5.63 -10.51 4.08
C VAL A 456 -6.48 -9.72 5.07
N ALA A 457 -6.12 -9.80 6.35
CA ALA A 457 -6.63 -8.89 7.37
C ALA A 457 -5.75 -7.65 7.39
N TYR A 458 -6.32 -6.45 7.31
CA TYR A 458 -5.60 -5.20 7.49
C TYR A 458 -5.96 -4.61 8.84
N LEU A 459 -4.96 -4.32 9.68
CA LEU A 459 -5.17 -3.62 10.94
C LEU A 459 -5.81 -2.26 10.67
N PHE A 460 -6.93 -2.01 11.31
CA PHE A 460 -7.68 -0.77 11.21
C PHE A 460 -7.49 0.03 12.51
N TYR A 461 -8.54 0.66 13.04
CA TYR A 461 -8.44 1.42 14.28
C TYR A 461 -8.42 0.55 15.53
N TYR A 462 -7.74 1.05 16.56
CA TYR A 462 -7.70 0.48 17.90
C TYR A 462 -7.46 1.60 18.91
N ALA A 463 -7.80 1.33 20.17
CA ALA A 463 -7.48 2.20 21.29
C ALA A 463 -7.39 1.41 22.59
N SER A 464 -6.69 1.98 23.57
CA SER A 464 -6.60 1.45 24.94
C SER A 464 -6.62 2.60 25.94
N GLU A 465 -7.26 2.40 27.09
CA GLU A 465 -7.10 3.26 28.26
C GLU A 465 -5.67 3.20 28.81
N THR A 466 -4.99 2.06 28.63
CA THR A 466 -3.61 1.87 29.10
C THR A 466 -2.67 2.78 28.32
N GLY A 467 -1.93 3.63 29.01
CA GLY A 467 -1.01 4.60 28.40
C GLY A 467 -1.59 6.00 28.24
N LEU A 468 -2.92 6.19 28.26
CA LEU A 468 -3.57 7.52 28.15
C LEU A 468 -3.45 8.40 29.41
N SER A 469 -2.62 7.99 30.37
CA SER A 469 -2.21 8.83 31.50
C SER A 469 -1.53 10.13 31.04
N LYS A 470 -1.46 11.11 31.94
CA LYS A 470 -0.67 12.33 31.75
C LYS A 470 0.38 12.41 32.87
N PRO A 471 1.68 12.23 32.57
CA PRO A 471 2.29 12.05 31.25
C PRO A 471 1.96 10.69 30.59
N PHE A 472 2.11 10.64 29.27
CA PHE A 472 1.85 9.47 28.42
C PHE A 472 2.76 8.29 28.79
N ASP A 473 2.17 7.16 29.19
CA ASP A 473 2.91 5.95 29.59
C ASP A 473 3.11 5.01 28.38
N LYS A 474 4.14 5.34 27.59
CA LYS A 474 4.56 4.54 26.42
C LYS A 474 4.95 3.09 26.79
N PRO A 475 5.69 2.81 27.88
CA PRO A 475 5.96 1.43 28.30
C PRO A 475 4.69 0.60 28.59
N ALA A 476 3.72 1.13 29.33
CA ALA A 476 2.48 0.43 29.62
C ALA A 476 1.65 0.20 28.35
N LEU A 477 1.56 1.21 27.46
CA LEU A 477 0.92 1.04 26.15
C LEU A 477 1.61 -0.06 25.33
N LYS A 478 2.95 -0.08 25.27
CA LYS A 478 3.71 -1.09 24.53
C LYS A 478 3.35 -2.50 25.00
N GLU A 479 3.28 -2.74 26.31
CA GLU A 479 2.87 -4.04 26.84
C GLU A 479 1.41 -4.38 26.48
N ARG A 480 0.49 -3.41 26.61
CA ARG A 480 -0.93 -3.63 26.34
C ARG A 480 -1.20 -3.91 24.87
N LEU A 481 -0.68 -3.11 23.95
CA LEU A 481 -0.85 -3.31 22.51
C LEU A 481 -0.27 -4.66 22.05
N ASN A 482 0.83 -5.12 22.63
CA ASN A 482 1.37 -6.44 22.33
C ASN A 482 0.42 -7.57 22.73
N LYS A 483 -0.32 -7.43 23.85
CA LYS A 483 -1.37 -8.40 24.25
C LYS A 483 -2.57 -8.34 23.29
N LEU A 484 -3.09 -7.14 23.01
CA LEU A 484 -4.23 -6.94 22.12
C LEU A 484 -3.97 -7.44 20.69
N VAL A 485 -2.81 -7.09 20.11
CA VAL A 485 -2.45 -7.52 18.75
C VAL A 485 -2.16 -9.02 18.69
N SER A 486 -1.59 -9.62 19.75
CA SER A 486 -1.46 -11.08 19.81
C SER A 486 -2.83 -11.77 19.73
N ASP A 487 -3.83 -11.26 20.44
CA ASP A 487 -5.20 -11.78 20.39
C ASP A 487 -5.88 -11.49 19.04
N ALA A 488 -5.66 -10.31 18.43
CA ALA A 488 -6.14 -9.98 17.09
C ALA A 488 -5.61 -10.94 16.01
N LEU A 489 -4.32 -11.32 16.09
CA LEU A 489 -3.71 -12.31 15.20
C LEU A 489 -4.32 -13.71 15.37
N ILE A 490 -4.67 -14.09 16.61
CA ILE A 490 -5.36 -15.36 16.89
C ILE A 490 -6.76 -15.35 16.28
N LEU A 491 -7.53 -14.28 16.49
CA LEU A 491 -8.89 -14.12 15.94
C LEU A 491 -8.89 -14.10 14.41
N ALA A 492 -7.96 -13.38 13.77
CA ALA A 492 -7.83 -13.39 12.32
C ALA A 492 -7.48 -14.80 11.78
N LYS A 493 -6.59 -15.54 12.44
CA LYS A 493 -6.30 -16.94 12.07
C LYS A 493 -7.53 -17.85 12.24
N GLN A 494 -8.32 -17.67 13.31
CA GLN A 494 -9.58 -18.40 13.51
C GLN A 494 -10.57 -18.10 12.37
N ASN A 495 -10.69 -16.83 11.97
CA ASN A 495 -11.46 -16.31 10.83
C ASN A 495 -10.87 -16.62 9.44
N LYS A 496 -9.86 -17.50 9.35
CA LYS A 496 -9.26 -18.02 8.10
C LYS A 496 -8.53 -16.99 7.23
N PHE A 497 -7.99 -15.93 7.84
CA PHE A 497 -7.02 -15.07 7.18
C PHE A 497 -5.65 -15.75 7.04
N ASP A 498 -4.97 -15.51 5.92
CA ASP A 498 -3.67 -16.12 5.62
C ASP A 498 -2.50 -15.25 6.06
N VAL A 499 -2.69 -13.93 6.07
CA VAL A 499 -1.72 -12.91 6.46
C VAL A 499 -2.44 -11.71 7.08
N PHE A 500 -1.78 -11.08 8.06
CA PHE A 500 -2.25 -9.89 8.75
C PHE A 500 -1.30 -8.73 8.42
N ASN A 501 -1.81 -7.68 7.80
CA ASN A 501 -1.08 -6.50 7.38
C ASN A 501 -1.25 -5.37 8.39
N ALA A 502 -0.21 -4.56 8.55
CA ALA A 502 -0.24 -3.31 9.27
C ALA A 502 0.65 -2.29 8.56
N LEU A 503 0.42 -1.01 8.81
CA LEU A 503 1.34 0.07 8.44
C LEU A 503 2.15 0.51 9.67
N SER A 504 3.23 1.27 9.49
CA SER A 504 3.97 1.88 10.60
C SER A 504 3.25 3.07 11.28
N LEU A 505 1.99 3.34 10.92
CA LEU A 505 1.15 4.41 11.48
C LEU A 505 0.73 4.14 12.95
N MET A 506 0.07 5.12 13.58
CA MET A 506 -0.33 5.11 15.00
C MET A 506 0.85 4.72 15.93
N ASP A 507 0.59 3.97 17.00
CA ASP A 507 1.62 3.39 17.86
C ASP A 507 2.06 1.99 17.36
N ASN A 508 1.84 1.64 16.09
CA ASN A 508 2.06 0.27 15.60
C ASN A 508 3.52 -0.19 15.81
N THR A 509 4.45 0.75 15.72
CA THR A 509 5.87 0.55 15.99
C THR A 509 6.16 -0.12 17.32
N LEU A 510 5.30 0.04 18.34
CA LEU A 510 5.44 -0.60 19.66
C LEU A 510 5.25 -2.13 19.64
N PHE A 511 4.59 -2.71 18.63
CA PHE A 511 4.32 -4.15 18.58
C PHE A 511 4.79 -4.86 17.31
N LEU A 512 5.06 -4.14 16.22
CA LEU A 512 5.42 -4.76 14.93
C LEU A 512 6.52 -5.82 15.04
N GLU A 513 7.68 -5.48 15.61
CA GLU A 513 8.81 -6.42 15.69
C GLU A 513 8.54 -7.59 16.67
N GLN A 514 7.98 -7.29 17.85
CA GLN A 514 7.69 -8.30 18.88
C GLN A 514 6.60 -9.29 18.44
N GLN A 515 5.58 -8.82 17.74
CA GLN A 515 4.54 -9.67 17.13
C GLN A 515 4.99 -10.34 15.82
N LYS A 516 6.26 -10.17 15.43
CA LYS A 516 6.92 -10.81 14.27
C LYS A 516 6.37 -10.35 12.91
N PHE A 517 5.88 -9.12 12.80
CA PHE A 517 5.59 -8.51 11.51
C PHE A 517 6.90 -8.29 10.75
N GLY A 518 6.99 -8.85 9.54
CA GLY A 518 8.11 -8.60 8.63
C GLY A 518 7.91 -7.29 7.87
N PRO A 519 8.96 -6.47 7.66
CA PRO A 519 8.85 -5.26 6.86
C PRO A 519 8.58 -5.60 5.39
N GLY A 520 7.53 -5.03 4.82
CA GLY A 520 7.24 -5.08 3.39
C GLY A 520 8.17 -4.18 2.58
N ASP A 521 8.13 -4.31 1.26
CA ASP A 521 8.80 -3.43 0.30
C ASP A 521 7.97 -2.18 -0.04
N GLY A 522 6.64 -2.31 -0.03
CA GLY A 522 5.71 -1.20 -0.23
C GLY A 522 5.73 -0.14 0.87
N SER A 523 5.51 1.11 0.45
CA SER A 523 5.21 2.25 1.33
C SER A 523 3.91 2.91 0.87
N LEU A 524 3.17 3.51 1.80
CA LEU A 524 1.97 4.28 1.56
C LEU A 524 2.25 5.75 1.87
N HIS A 525 2.15 6.60 0.86
CA HIS A 525 2.36 8.04 0.95
C HIS A 525 1.02 8.73 1.15
N TYR A 526 0.90 9.58 2.18
CA TYR A 526 -0.30 10.35 2.50
C TYR A 526 -0.21 11.75 1.89
N TYR A 527 -1.31 12.23 1.35
CA TYR A 527 -1.41 13.53 0.68
C TYR A 527 -2.67 14.28 1.11
N LEU A 528 -2.55 15.61 1.15
CA LEU A 528 -3.68 16.52 1.32
C LEU A 528 -3.82 17.39 0.07
N PHE A 529 -4.97 17.34 -0.58
CA PHE A 529 -5.34 18.20 -1.69
C PHE A 529 -5.85 19.54 -1.15
N ASN A 530 -5.39 20.64 -1.74
CA ASN A 530 -5.72 22.02 -1.36
C ASN A 530 -5.47 22.35 0.13
N TYR A 531 -4.44 21.75 0.72
CA TYR A 531 -4.03 22.03 2.09
C TYR A 531 -2.50 21.92 2.23
N ARG A 532 -1.87 22.94 2.81
CA ARG A 532 -0.47 22.93 3.25
C ARG A 532 -0.43 22.41 4.68
N ALA A 533 0.36 21.37 4.92
CA ALA A 533 0.67 20.84 6.25
C ALA A 533 2.19 20.68 6.39
N ASN A 534 2.70 20.78 7.62
CA ASN A 534 4.09 20.40 7.90
C ASN A 534 4.22 18.87 7.85
N PRO A 535 5.41 18.32 7.53
CA PRO A 535 5.63 16.88 7.54
C PRO A 535 5.23 16.22 8.87
N ILE A 536 4.58 15.06 8.77
CA ILE A 536 4.12 14.25 9.90
C ILE A 536 4.92 12.95 9.93
N ALA A 537 5.45 12.57 11.09
CA ALA A 537 6.18 11.31 11.26
C ALA A 537 5.29 10.10 10.89
N GLY A 538 5.80 9.16 10.10
CA GLY A 538 5.08 7.96 9.68
C GLY A 538 5.48 6.68 10.39
N GLY A 539 6.15 6.77 11.54
CA GLY A 539 6.63 5.62 12.33
C GLY A 539 7.83 4.86 11.78
N VAL A 540 8.56 5.45 10.82
CA VAL A 540 9.87 4.95 10.37
C VAL A 540 10.94 6.02 10.44
N ASN A 541 12.13 5.63 10.87
CA ASN A 541 13.30 6.50 10.94
C ASN A 541 14.00 6.63 9.57
N ARG A 542 15.04 7.47 9.48
CA ARG A 542 15.82 7.73 8.23
C ARG A 542 16.46 6.50 7.58
N LYS A 543 16.52 5.34 8.27
CA LYS A 543 17.01 4.06 7.73
C LYS A 543 15.85 3.14 7.25
N ASN A 544 14.62 3.67 7.20
CA ASN A 544 13.38 2.93 6.94
C ASN A 544 13.17 1.74 7.91
N ALA A 545 13.64 1.89 9.15
CA ALA A 545 13.40 0.96 10.25
C ALA A 545 12.36 1.55 11.21
N VAL A 546 11.74 0.70 12.01
CA VAL A 546 10.71 1.06 13.01
C VAL A 546 11.22 2.18 13.91
N ASP A 547 10.40 3.22 14.12
CA ASP A 547 10.68 4.28 15.10
C ASP A 547 9.82 4.08 16.36
N GLU A 548 10.39 3.42 17.38
CA GLU A 548 9.78 3.28 18.71
C GLU A 548 10.00 4.52 19.60
N GLU A 549 10.87 5.46 19.22
CA GLU A 549 11.16 6.65 20.03
C GLU A 549 10.09 7.71 19.81
N ASN A 550 9.87 8.09 18.54
CA ASN A 550 9.00 9.17 18.09
C ASN A 550 7.63 8.70 17.59
N LEU A 551 7.48 7.40 17.28
CA LEU A 551 6.25 6.78 16.76
C LEU A 551 5.75 7.44 15.44
N SER A 552 4.47 7.27 15.12
CA SER A 552 3.80 7.97 14.02
C SER A 552 2.89 9.09 14.54
N GLY A 553 2.85 10.21 13.83
CA GLY A 553 1.82 11.23 13.97
C GLY A 553 0.61 10.99 13.05
N VAL A 554 0.64 9.98 12.18
CA VAL A 554 -0.52 9.56 11.39
C VAL A 554 -1.37 8.60 12.21
N GLY A 555 -2.58 9.02 12.60
CA GLY A 555 -3.67 8.20 13.12
C GLY A 555 -4.67 7.76 12.04
N LEU A 556 -4.79 8.51 10.94
CA LEU A 556 -5.66 8.15 9.82
C LEU A 556 -5.23 6.83 9.14
N VAL A 557 -6.12 5.84 9.15
CA VAL A 557 -6.01 4.59 8.37
C VAL A 557 -6.90 4.69 7.13
N MET A 558 -6.29 4.52 5.95
CA MET A 558 -6.96 4.52 4.65
C MET A 558 -7.26 3.08 4.19
N MET A 559 -8.35 2.92 3.42
CA MET A 559 -8.89 1.65 2.92
C MET A 559 -8.15 1.06 1.72
#